data_AF-A0A7W1CEZ0-F1
#
_entry.id   AF-A0A7W1CEZ0-F1
#
_cell.length_a   1.000
_cell.length_b   1.000
_cell.length_c   1.000
_cell.angle_alpha   90.00
_cell.angle_beta   90.00
_cell.angle_gamma   90.00
#
_symmetry.space_group_name_H-M   'P 1'
#
loop_
_entity.id
_entity.type
_entity.pdbx_description
1 polymer ?
#
loop_
_entity_poly.entity_id
_entity_poly.type
_entity_poly.pdbx_seq_one_letter_code
_entity_poly.pdbx_strand_id
1 'polypeptide(L)'
;MESAGTQTITRPTELNSFPGSTSDDRPTQKRLDTLLAVNLEIAREKMLFHSEKERMRAASMKNPMSDKQAFAYFGLLLGIFPPAAIFARFFMNAGNFRGEDFWILGVVAVVNLITAVVGYFSGKAVGKLVGELERLSWSKMLLVLPFIGFLWGALAGGAGGIIIFLIGAIAGAIFGATVGSLALPVFAIFHRLMKYGDKLEQNHFLPLSFGITFIVCAFILGW
;
A
#
# COMPACT_ATOMS: atom_id res chain seq x y z
N MET A 1 10.55 19.17 -33.84
CA MET A 1 10.15 17.91 -33.16
C MET A 1 10.72 16.76 -33.98
N GLU A 2 11.90 16.28 -33.61
CA GLU A 2 12.55 15.14 -34.27
C GLU A 2 11.89 13.84 -33.80
N SER A 3 11.34 13.10 -34.76
CA SER A 3 10.73 11.79 -34.55
C SER A 3 11.84 10.75 -34.43
N ALA A 4 12.02 10.19 -33.22
CA ALA A 4 12.90 9.06 -32.98
C ALA A 4 12.36 7.81 -33.68
N GLY A 5 12.81 7.55 -34.91
CA GLY A 5 12.51 6.34 -35.65
C GLY A 5 13.15 5.13 -34.98
N THR A 6 12.33 4.23 -34.43
CA THR A 6 12.78 2.94 -33.89
C THR A 6 13.14 2.04 -35.07
N GLN A 7 14.44 1.91 -35.38
CA GLN A 7 14.92 0.96 -36.37
C GLN A 7 14.64 -0.47 -35.88
N THR A 8 13.60 -1.08 -36.44
CA THR A 8 13.33 -2.51 -36.24
C THR A 8 14.30 -3.28 -37.11
N ILE A 9 15.34 -3.86 -36.51
CA ILE A 9 16.30 -4.71 -37.23
C ILE A 9 15.58 -6.01 -37.59
N THR A 10 15.06 -6.07 -38.81
CA THR A 10 14.55 -7.30 -39.41
C THR A 10 15.74 -8.20 -39.75
N ARG A 11 16.14 -9.10 -38.83
CA ARG A 11 17.13 -10.13 -39.15
C ARG A 11 16.48 -11.15 -40.09
N PRO A 12 16.99 -11.36 -41.31
CA PRO A 12 16.56 -12.49 -42.13
C PRO A 12 16.90 -13.76 -41.34
N THR A 13 15.86 -14.52 -40.99
CA THR A 13 16.00 -15.82 -40.36
C THR A 13 16.32 -16.80 -41.48
N GLU A 14 17.60 -16.92 -41.84
CA GLU A 14 18.06 -18.04 -42.65
C GLU A 14 17.90 -19.31 -41.83
N LEU A 15 16.80 -20.01 -42.09
CA LEU A 15 16.47 -21.29 -41.51
C LEU A 15 17.38 -22.34 -42.16
N ASN A 16 18.64 -22.39 -41.72
CA ASN A 16 19.53 -23.49 -42.06
C ASN A 16 18.92 -24.78 -41.51
N SER A 17 18.30 -25.57 -42.39
CA SER A 17 17.87 -26.92 -42.10
C SER A 17 19.10 -27.77 -41.80
N PHE A 18 19.41 -27.93 -40.52
CA PHE A 18 20.46 -28.84 -40.06
C PHE A 18 20.07 -30.29 -40.41
N PRO A 19 20.86 -30.98 -41.26
CA PRO A 19 20.63 -32.39 -41.54
C PRO A 19 21.27 -33.24 -40.45
N GLY A 20 20.46 -34.07 -39.77
CA GLY A 20 20.93 -35.15 -38.91
C GLY A 20 20.79 -34.88 -37.41
N SER A 21 19.56 -34.99 -36.88
CA SER A 21 19.36 -35.31 -35.46
C SER A 21 18.87 -36.76 -35.36
N THR A 22 19.83 -37.66 -35.11
CA THR A 22 19.56 -38.98 -34.57
C THR A 22 20.47 -39.14 -33.36
N SER A 23 19.84 -39.37 -32.20
CA SER A 23 20.39 -39.65 -30.87
C SER A 23 20.61 -38.43 -29.95
N ASP A 24 19.67 -38.31 -29.00
CA ASP A 24 19.73 -37.60 -27.72
C ASP A 24 19.63 -36.05 -27.74
N ASP A 25 18.48 -35.53 -28.21
CA ASP A 25 18.08 -34.11 -28.15
C ASP A 25 17.57 -33.62 -26.78
N ARG A 26 17.51 -34.52 -25.79
CA ARG A 26 17.07 -34.22 -24.42
C ARG A 26 17.90 -33.13 -23.72
N PRO A 27 19.25 -33.09 -23.82
CA PRO A 27 20.04 -32.04 -23.17
C PRO A 27 19.89 -30.69 -23.87
N THR A 28 19.64 -30.67 -25.18
CA THR A 28 19.42 -29.45 -25.98
C THR A 28 18.07 -28.81 -25.65
N GLN A 29 17.00 -29.61 -25.59
CA GLN A 29 15.69 -29.14 -25.14
C GLN A 29 15.72 -28.61 -23.70
N LYS A 30 16.39 -29.31 -22.78
CA LYS A 30 16.52 -28.87 -21.38
C LYS A 30 17.23 -27.53 -21.24
N ARG A 31 18.26 -27.26 -22.06
CA ARG A 31 18.95 -25.96 -22.09
C ARG A 31 18.05 -24.86 -22.66
N LEU A 32 17.29 -25.15 -23.71
CA LEU A 32 16.36 -24.19 -24.30
C LEU A 32 15.24 -23.82 -23.31
N ASP A 33 14.65 -24.81 -22.63
CA ASP A 33 13.64 -24.58 -21.59
C ASP A 33 14.20 -23.74 -20.44
N THR A 34 15.45 -24.01 -20.04
CA THR A 34 16.15 -23.23 -19.02
C THR A 34 16.35 -21.78 -19.48
N LEU A 35 16.78 -21.56 -20.72
CA LEU A 35 16.97 -20.22 -21.28
C LEU A 35 15.66 -19.46 -21.43
N LEU A 36 14.57 -20.13 -21.81
CA LEU A 36 13.24 -19.54 -21.87
C LEU A 36 12.73 -19.14 -20.48
N ALA A 37 12.92 -20.00 -19.48
CA ALA A 37 12.57 -19.70 -18.09
C ALA A 37 13.37 -18.48 -17.57
N VAL A 38 14.68 -18.44 -17.81
CA VAL A 38 15.54 -17.31 -17.44
C VAL A 38 15.15 -16.04 -18.18
N ASN A 39 14.83 -16.11 -19.47
CA ASN A 39 14.43 -14.93 -20.24
C ASN A 39 13.04 -14.41 -19.80
N LEU A 40 12.11 -15.29 -19.45
CA LEU A 40 10.83 -14.93 -18.83
C LEU A 40 11.02 -14.23 -17.49
N GLU A 41 11.96 -14.70 -16.67
CA GLU A 41 12.27 -14.10 -15.37
C GLU A 41 12.95 -12.74 -15.53
N ILE A 42 13.90 -12.61 -16.46
CA ILE A 42 14.53 -11.33 -16.81
C ILE A 42 13.49 -10.36 -17.39
N ALA A 43 12.56 -10.83 -18.23
CA ALA A 43 11.49 -10.00 -18.78
C ALA A 43 10.55 -9.50 -17.67
N ARG A 44 10.21 -10.35 -16.70
CA ARG A 44 9.45 -9.94 -15.50
C ARG A 44 10.21 -8.91 -14.68
N GLU A 45 11.51 -9.12 -14.43
CA GLU A 45 12.33 -8.14 -13.71
C GLU A 45 12.41 -6.80 -14.45
N LYS A 46 12.59 -6.82 -15.78
CA LYS A 46 12.62 -5.60 -16.60
C LYS A 46 11.28 -4.87 -16.65
N MET A 47 10.15 -5.57 -16.44
CA MET A 47 8.84 -4.91 -16.30
C MET A 47 8.68 -4.21 -14.94
N LEU A 48 9.43 -4.61 -13.92
CA LEU A 48 9.32 -4.07 -12.55
C LEU A 48 10.25 -2.86 -12.30
N PHE A 49 11.34 -2.72 -13.06
CA PHE A 49 12.33 -1.67 -12.88
C PHE A 49 12.52 -0.88 -14.18
N HIS A 50 12.41 0.45 -14.10
CA HIS A 50 12.50 1.31 -15.28
C HIS A 50 13.97 1.52 -15.71
N SER A 51 14.92 1.32 -14.79
CA SER A 51 16.36 1.46 -15.00
C SER A 51 17.18 0.44 -14.19
N GLU A 52 18.34 0.04 -14.72
CA GLU A 52 19.30 -0.82 -14.02
C GLU A 52 19.81 -0.19 -12.71
N LYS A 53 19.84 1.15 -12.63
CA LYS A 53 20.15 1.89 -11.42
C LYS A 53 19.07 1.71 -10.33
N GLU A 54 17.79 1.63 -10.73
CA GLU A 54 16.70 1.34 -9.79
C GLU A 54 16.78 -0.09 -9.30
N ARG A 55 17.10 -1.05 -10.18
CA ARG A 55 17.30 -2.45 -9.81
C ARG A 55 18.43 -2.62 -8.80
N MET A 56 19.58 -1.97 -9.02
CA MET A 56 20.70 -2.01 -8.06
C MET A 56 20.33 -1.37 -6.72
N ARG A 57 19.60 -0.25 -6.74
CA ARG A 57 19.11 0.38 -5.49
C ARG A 57 18.13 -0.51 -4.76
N ALA A 58 17.15 -1.10 -5.46
CA ALA A 58 16.19 -2.02 -4.87
C ALA A 58 16.84 -3.28 -4.32
N ALA A 59 17.88 -3.80 -4.97
CA ALA A 59 18.67 -4.93 -4.48
C ALA A 59 19.50 -4.59 -3.24
N SER A 60 19.93 -3.32 -3.10
CA SER A 60 20.63 -2.84 -1.91
C SER A 60 19.71 -2.46 -0.73
N MET A 61 18.39 -2.50 -0.89
CA MET A 61 17.46 -2.18 0.20
C MET A 61 17.50 -3.25 1.28
N LYS A 62 17.75 -2.83 2.53
CA LYS A 62 17.83 -3.73 3.67
C LYS A 62 16.50 -4.44 3.98
N ASN A 63 15.39 -3.68 3.91
CA ASN A 63 14.04 -4.18 4.19
C ASN A 63 13.02 -3.57 3.19
N PRO A 64 12.89 -4.15 1.99
CA PRO A 64 11.89 -3.70 1.03
C PRO A 64 10.48 -4.14 1.45
N MET A 65 9.57 -3.17 1.51
CA MET A 65 8.13 -3.40 1.67
C MET A 65 7.43 -3.29 0.33
N SER A 66 6.52 -4.22 0.06
CA SER A 66 5.60 -4.13 -1.08
C SER A 66 4.47 -3.13 -0.79
N ASP A 67 3.86 -2.58 -1.84
CA ASP A 67 2.72 -1.66 -1.73
C ASP A 67 1.62 -2.21 -0.80
N LYS A 68 1.25 -3.48 -1.00
CA LYS A 68 0.23 -4.15 -0.16
C LYS A 68 0.61 -4.14 1.32
N GLN A 69 1.89 -4.32 1.66
CA GLN A 69 2.36 -4.28 3.03
C GLN A 69 2.37 -2.84 3.56
N ALA A 70 2.88 -1.89 2.78
CA ALA A 70 2.92 -0.48 3.18
C ALA A 70 1.52 0.06 3.49
N PHE A 71 0.54 -0.18 2.62
CA PHE A 71 -0.85 0.24 2.85
C PHE A 71 -1.53 -0.54 3.99
N ALA A 72 -1.17 -1.81 4.22
CA ALA A 72 -1.68 -2.57 5.37
C ALA A 72 -1.16 -2.01 6.70
N TYR A 73 0.13 -1.72 6.81
CA TYR A 73 0.69 -1.11 8.01
C TYR A 73 0.18 0.32 8.19
N PHE A 74 0.06 1.10 7.13
CA PHE A 74 -0.56 2.42 7.19
C PHE A 74 -2.01 2.35 7.70
N GLY A 75 -2.79 1.39 7.21
CA GLY A 75 -4.14 1.14 7.68
C GLY A 75 -4.22 0.69 9.13
N LEU A 76 -3.27 -0.11 9.59
CA LEU A 76 -3.14 -0.47 11.00
C LEU A 76 -2.89 0.78 11.86
N LEU A 77 -1.97 1.66 11.45
CA LEU A 77 -1.67 2.89 12.19
C LEU A 77 -2.88 3.83 12.24
N LEU A 78 -3.56 4.04 11.11
CA LEU A 78 -4.82 4.81 11.06
C LEU A 78 -5.97 4.14 11.81
N GLY A 79 -5.93 2.82 12.00
CA GLY A 79 -6.90 2.11 12.84
C GLY A 79 -6.64 2.31 14.33
N ILE A 80 -5.38 2.42 14.77
CA ILE A 80 -5.02 2.53 16.19
C ILE A 80 -5.05 3.97 16.67
N PHE A 81 -4.34 4.86 16.00
CA PHE A 81 -3.96 6.16 16.57
C PHE A 81 -5.11 7.18 16.59
N PRO A 82 -5.89 7.38 15.51
CA PRO A 82 -7.02 8.32 15.53
C PRO A 82 -8.07 7.94 16.58
N PRO A 83 -8.56 6.69 16.68
CA PRO A 83 -9.50 6.33 17.74
C PRO A 83 -8.87 6.48 19.14
N ALA A 84 -7.61 6.07 19.33
CA ALA A 84 -6.90 6.29 20.58
C ALA A 84 -6.79 7.79 20.95
N ALA A 85 -6.61 8.68 19.98
CA ALA A 85 -6.58 10.13 20.21
C ALA A 85 -7.94 10.69 20.62
N ILE A 86 -9.04 10.25 19.98
CA ILE A 86 -10.41 10.61 20.36
C ILE A 86 -10.66 10.20 21.81
N PHE A 87 -10.31 8.97 22.16
CA PHE A 87 -10.46 8.49 23.52
C PHE A 87 -9.56 9.22 24.49
N ALA A 88 -8.28 9.43 24.19
CA ALA A 88 -7.37 10.18 25.05
C ALA A 88 -7.93 11.57 25.38
N ARG A 89 -8.50 12.26 24.39
CA ARG A 89 -9.19 13.54 24.61
C ARG A 89 -10.41 13.39 25.52
N PHE A 90 -11.22 12.35 25.33
CA PHE A 90 -12.34 12.03 26.21
C PHE A 90 -11.88 11.80 27.66
N PHE A 91 -10.80 11.04 27.86
CA PHE A 91 -10.21 10.79 29.17
C PHE A 91 -9.71 12.09 29.83
N MET A 92 -9.05 12.97 29.07
CA MET A 92 -8.56 14.27 29.57
C MET A 92 -9.70 15.19 30.00
N ASN A 93 -10.83 15.18 29.28
CA ASN A 93 -11.98 16.02 29.59
C ASN A 93 -12.86 15.48 30.74
N ALA A 94 -12.84 14.16 30.99
CA ALA A 94 -13.66 13.54 32.02
C ALA A 94 -13.21 13.89 33.46
N GLY A 95 -11.97 14.35 33.65
CA GLY A 95 -11.48 15.00 34.88
C GLY A 95 -11.32 14.11 36.13
N ASN A 96 -12.13 13.06 36.31
CA ASN A 96 -12.10 12.16 37.46
C ASN A 96 -12.44 10.71 37.05
N PHE A 97 -11.42 9.88 36.80
CA PHE A 97 -11.61 8.44 36.65
C PHE A 97 -11.82 7.79 38.01
N ARG A 98 -13.02 7.23 38.24
CA ARG A 98 -13.26 6.36 39.40
C ARG A 98 -12.85 4.93 39.02
N GLY A 99 -12.56 4.09 40.02
CA GLY A 99 -12.23 2.68 39.77
C GLY A 99 -13.33 1.92 39.02
N GLU A 100 -14.57 2.41 39.11
CA GLU A 100 -15.74 1.90 38.38
C GLU A 100 -15.65 2.12 36.86
N ASP A 101 -14.79 3.01 36.37
CA ASP A 101 -14.66 3.35 34.95
C ASP A 101 -13.66 2.46 34.20
N PHE A 102 -13.07 1.45 34.86
CA PHE A 102 -12.06 0.56 34.26
C PHE A 102 -12.59 -0.22 33.04
N TRP A 103 -13.90 -0.51 32.99
CA TRP A 103 -14.52 -1.17 31.84
C TRP A 103 -14.41 -0.33 30.55
N ILE A 104 -14.35 1.01 30.66
CA ILE A 104 -14.20 1.92 29.51
C ILE A 104 -12.86 1.66 28.82
N LEU A 105 -11.78 1.45 29.58
CA LEU A 105 -10.47 1.09 29.02
C LEU A 105 -10.53 -0.23 28.25
N GLY A 106 -11.28 -1.21 28.76
CA GLY A 106 -11.53 -2.48 28.06
C GLY A 106 -12.25 -2.28 26.72
N VAL A 107 -13.31 -1.48 26.70
CA VAL A 107 -14.03 -1.14 25.46
C VAL A 107 -13.13 -0.41 24.47
N VAL A 108 -12.35 0.57 24.93
CA VAL A 108 -11.40 1.31 24.09
C VAL A 108 -10.35 0.39 23.47
N ALA A 109 -9.80 -0.55 24.26
CA ALA A 109 -8.83 -1.53 23.77
C ALA A 109 -9.44 -2.43 22.68
N VAL A 110 -10.68 -2.89 22.88
CA VAL A 110 -11.39 -3.72 21.89
C VAL A 110 -11.71 -2.94 20.62
N VAL A 111 -12.17 -1.70 20.74
CA VAL A 111 -12.43 -0.81 19.60
C VAL A 111 -11.15 -0.59 18.80
N ASN A 112 -10.06 -0.20 19.45
CA ASN A 112 -8.76 0.00 18.82
C ASN A 112 -8.24 -1.27 18.15
N LEU A 113 -8.43 -2.44 18.76
CA LEU A 113 -8.02 -3.71 18.17
C LEU A 113 -8.81 -4.00 16.89
N ILE A 114 -10.14 -3.84 16.93
CA ILE A 114 -10.99 -4.12 15.78
C ILE A 114 -10.71 -3.13 14.64
N THR A 115 -10.58 -1.83 14.93
CA THR A 115 -10.22 -0.83 13.92
C THR A 115 -8.84 -1.08 13.34
N ALA A 116 -7.86 -1.50 14.16
CA ALA A 116 -6.52 -1.86 13.69
C ALA A 116 -6.54 -3.08 12.76
N VAL A 117 -7.26 -4.12 13.14
CA VAL A 117 -7.37 -5.36 12.35
C VAL A 117 -8.09 -5.08 11.03
N VAL A 118 -9.25 -4.40 11.09
CA VAL A 118 -10.00 -4.01 9.88
C VAL A 118 -9.16 -3.09 9.01
N GLY A 119 -8.48 -2.09 9.59
CA GLY A 119 -7.56 -1.20 8.90
C GLY A 119 -6.43 -1.94 8.20
N TYR A 120 -5.83 -2.93 8.85
CA TYR A 120 -4.77 -3.77 8.28
C TYR A 120 -5.24 -4.60 7.08
N PHE A 121 -6.37 -5.31 7.23
CA PHE A 121 -6.88 -6.17 6.15
C PHE A 121 -7.45 -5.36 4.98
N SER A 122 -8.23 -4.32 5.27
CA SER A 122 -8.74 -3.42 4.23
C SER A 122 -7.62 -2.64 3.55
N GLY A 123 -6.58 -2.25 4.29
CA GLY A 123 -5.36 -1.62 3.76
C GLY A 123 -4.65 -2.47 2.70
N LYS A 124 -4.65 -3.80 2.83
CA LYS A 124 -4.12 -4.69 1.76
C LYS A 124 -4.91 -4.57 0.46
N ALA A 125 -6.23 -4.48 0.55
CA ALA A 125 -7.12 -4.33 -0.60
C ALA A 125 -6.93 -2.95 -1.25
N VAL A 126 -6.87 -1.90 -0.42
CA VAL A 126 -6.59 -0.54 -0.88
C VAL A 126 -5.22 -0.46 -1.56
N GLY A 127 -4.17 -1.06 -0.99
CA GLY A 127 -2.84 -1.08 -1.61
C GLY A 127 -2.84 -1.75 -2.98
N LYS A 128 -3.63 -2.81 -3.17
CA LYS A 128 -3.81 -3.42 -4.50
C LYS A 128 -4.51 -2.46 -5.47
N LEU A 129 -5.59 -1.81 -5.04
CA LEU A 129 -6.32 -0.83 -5.87
C LEU A 129 -5.44 0.37 -6.24
N VAL A 130 -4.65 0.88 -5.29
CA VAL A 130 -3.73 2.00 -5.55
C VAL A 130 -2.65 1.59 -6.54
N GLY A 131 -2.05 0.40 -6.41
CA GLY A 131 -1.08 -0.12 -7.39
C GLY A 131 -1.66 -0.27 -8.81
N GLU A 132 -2.94 -0.62 -8.93
CA GLU A 132 -3.64 -0.63 -10.23
C GLU A 132 -3.89 0.79 -10.76
N LEU A 133 -4.26 1.73 -9.88
CA LEU A 133 -4.46 3.14 -10.23
C LEU A 133 -3.19 3.88 -10.63
N GLU A 134 -2.02 3.45 -10.15
CA GLU A 134 -0.74 4.04 -10.54
C GLU A 134 -0.43 3.88 -12.02
N ARG A 135 -1.05 2.89 -12.69
CA ARG A 135 -0.98 2.71 -14.16
C ARG A 135 -1.79 3.76 -14.93
N LEU A 136 -2.67 4.49 -14.26
CA LEU A 136 -3.44 5.58 -14.85
C LEU A 136 -2.65 6.89 -14.83
N SER A 137 -3.11 7.86 -15.64
CA SER A 137 -2.59 9.22 -15.61
C SER A 137 -2.68 9.83 -14.21
N TRP A 138 -1.65 10.57 -13.81
CA TRP A 138 -1.52 11.18 -12.47
C TRP A 138 -2.76 11.95 -12.02
N SER A 139 -3.38 12.73 -12.91
CA SER A 139 -4.60 13.51 -12.61
C SER A 139 -5.79 12.62 -12.25
N LYS A 140 -5.98 11.51 -12.96
CA LYS A 140 -7.07 10.56 -12.68
C LYS A 140 -6.84 9.87 -11.34
N MET A 141 -5.60 9.48 -11.06
CA MET A 141 -5.22 8.87 -9.78
C MET A 141 -5.53 9.84 -8.62
N LEU A 142 -5.12 11.10 -8.73
CA LEU A 142 -5.35 12.12 -7.69
C LEU A 142 -6.85 12.40 -7.46
N LEU A 143 -7.66 12.33 -8.53
CA LEU A 143 -9.11 12.51 -8.44
C LEU A 143 -9.81 11.32 -7.77
N VAL A 144 -9.35 10.08 -8.01
CA VAL A 144 -9.99 8.86 -7.49
C VAL A 144 -9.56 8.54 -6.05
N LEU A 145 -8.32 8.87 -5.66
CA LEU A 145 -7.76 8.56 -4.34
C LEU A 145 -8.62 9.06 -3.16
N PRO A 146 -9.15 10.30 -3.15
CA PRO A 146 -10.01 10.77 -2.06
C PRO A 146 -11.27 9.92 -1.88
N PHE A 147 -11.87 9.42 -2.97
CA PHE A 147 -13.06 8.57 -2.90
C PHE A 147 -12.75 7.18 -2.35
N ILE A 148 -11.61 6.60 -2.74
CA ILE A 148 -11.13 5.35 -2.15
C ILE A 148 -10.85 5.56 -0.66
N GLY A 149 -10.17 6.65 -0.32
CA GLY A 149 -9.86 7.02 1.06
C GLY A 149 -11.14 7.21 1.89
N PHE A 150 -12.14 7.88 1.32
CA PHE A 150 -13.45 8.08 1.94
C PHE A 150 -14.13 6.74 2.25
N LEU A 151 -14.27 5.86 1.25
CA LEU A 151 -14.93 4.56 1.42
C LEU A 151 -14.17 3.67 2.41
N TRP A 152 -12.85 3.62 2.27
CA TRP A 152 -11.98 2.85 3.15
C TRP A 152 -12.06 3.34 4.60
N GLY A 153 -11.96 4.65 4.80
CA GLY A 153 -12.08 5.28 6.10
C GLY A 153 -13.46 5.05 6.72
N ALA A 154 -14.54 5.15 5.94
CA ALA A 154 -15.89 4.85 6.39
C ALA A 154 -16.03 3.41 6.90
N LEU A 155 -15.48 2.44 6.16
CA LEU A 155 -15.50 1.03 6.53
C LEU A 155 -14.70 0.76 7.80
N ALA A 156 -13.47 1.28 7.89
CA ALA A 156 -12.61 1.06 9.05
C ALA A 156 -13.16 1.74 10.32
N GLY A 157 -13.59 3.00 10.20
CA GLY A 157 -14.17 3.76 11.30
C GLY A 157 -15.54 3.22 11.73
N GLY A 158 -16.38 2.83 10.77
CA GLY A 158 -17.68 2.21 11.03
C GLY A 158 -17.55 0.88 11.76
N ALA A 159 -16.59 0.03 11.37
CA ALA A 159 -16.36 -1.25 12.03
C ALA A 159 -15.98 -1.10 13.53
N GLY A 160 -15.16 -0.09 13.86
CA GLY A 160 -14.88 0.25 15.25
C GLY A 160 -16.08 0.82 15.99
N GLY A 161 -16.84 1.69 15.34
CA GLY A 161 -18.00 2.34 15.91
C GLY A 161 -19.16 1.41 16.24
N ILE A 162 -19.33 0.30 15.51
CA ILE A 162 -20.37 -0.71 15.76
C ILE A 162 -20.31 -1.26 17.19
N ILE A 163 -19.12 -1.32 17.79
CA ILE A 163 -18.91 -1.81 19.16
C ILE A 163 -19.53 -0.87 20.20
N ILE A 164 -19.64 0.43 19.88
CA ILE A 164 -20.16 1.49 20.75
C ILE A 164 -21.60 1.87 20.32
N PHE A 165 -22.39 0.91 19.84
CA PHE A 165 -23.75 1.08 19.32
C PHE A 165 -23.85 1.66 17.90
N LEU A 166 -25.07 1.60 17.33
CA LEU A 166 -25.39 2.05 15.97
C LEU A 166 -25.03 3.52 15.71
N ILE A 167 -25.17 4.39 16.71
CA ILE A 167 -24.78 5.81 16.61
C ILE A 167 -23.26 5.94 16.51
N GLY A 168 -22.52 5.14 17.27
CA GLY A 168 -21.05 5.05 17.19
C GLY A 168 -20.58 4.64 15.80
N ALA A 169 -21.29 3.72 15.13
CA ALA A 169 -20.98 3.30 13.77
C ALA A 169 -21.07 4.45 12.76
N ILE A 170 -22.13 5.28 12.85
CA ILE A 170 -22.32 6.42 11.95
C ILE A 170 -21.24 7.48 12.19
N ALA A 171 -21.02 7.87 13.46
CA ALA A 171 -19.99 8.85 13.80
C ALA A 171 -18.59 8.35 13.39
N GLY A 172 -18.27 7.09 13.72
CA GLY A 172 -17.02 6.44 13.33
C GLY A 172 -16.83 6.40 11.82
N ALA A 173 -17.88 6.11 11.05
CA ALA A 173 -17.82 6.14 9.60
C ALA A 173 -17.57 7.56 9.06
N ILE A 174 -18.23 8.60 9.59
CA ILE A 174 -18.03 9.99 9.16
C ILE A 174 -16.60 10.45 9.45
N PHE A 175 -16.11 10.25 10.67
CA PHE A 175 -14.74 10.61 11.04
C PHE A 175 -13.71 9.82 10.25
N GLY A 176 -13.91 8.50 10.15
CA GLY A 176 -13.06 7.61 9.38
C GLY A 176 -13.00 8.03 7.93
N ALA A 177 -14.13 8.33 7.29
CA ALA A 177 -14.20 8.75 5.90
C ALA A 177 -13.48 10.07 5.66
N THR A 178 -13.66 11.04 6.57
CA THR A 178 -12.99 12.35 6.51
C THR A 178 -11.47 12.15 6.59
N VAL A 179 -10.99 11.43 7.60
CA VAL A 179 -9.57 11.13 7.79
C VAL A 179 -9.00 10.35 6.59
N GLY A 180 -9.68 9.29 6.16
CA GLY A 180 -9.24 8.45 5.05
C GLY A 180 -9.17 9.22 3.73
N SER A 181 -10.12 10.12 3.46
CA SER A 181 -10.15 10.93 2.24
C SER A 181 -8.97 11.88 2.11
N LEU A 182 -8.38 12.31 3.22
CA LEU A 182 -7.20 13.20 3.25
C LEU A 182 -5.89 12.41 3.39
N ALA A 183 -5.87 11.43 4.29
CA ALA A 183 -4.65 10.68 4.60
C ALA A 183 -4.21 9.77 3.44
N LEU A 184 -5.16 9.15 2.73
CA LEU A 184 -4.83 8.23 1.64
C LEU A 184 -4.18 8.94 0.43
N PRO A 185 -4.72 10.05 -0.11
CA PRO A 185 -4.04 10.76 -1.20
C PRO A 185 -2.65 11.25 -0.83
N VAL A 186 -2.51 11.83 0.38
CA VAL A 186 -1.21 12.31 0.86
C VAL A 186 -0.22 11.17 0.94
N PHE A 187 -0.60 10.06 1.58
CA PHE A 187 0.26 8.88 1.69
C PHE A 187 0.61 8.31 0.31
N ALA A 188 -0.36 8.18 -0.59
CA ALA A 188 -0.15 7.64 -1.94
C ALA A 188 0.81 8.51 -2.78
N ILE A 189 0.73 9.84 -2.68
CA ILE A 189 1.65 10.76 -3.37
C ILE A 189 3.07 10.55 -2.86
N PHE A 190 3.28 10.57 -1.54
CA PHE A 190 4.61 10.39 -0.96
C PHE A 190 5.15 8.98 -1.19
N HIS A 191 4.30 7.96 -1.10
CA HIS A 191 4.63 6.58 -1.42
C HIS A 191 5.16 6.48 -2.85
N ARG A 192 4.46 7.06 -3.82
CA ARG A 192 4.87 7.09 -5.22
C ARG A 192 6.16 7.86 -5.46
N LEU A 193 6.42 8.95 -4.71
CA LEU A 193 7.65 9.73 -4.82
C LEU A 193 8.88 9.02 -4.23
N MET A 194 8.69 8.17 -3.22
CA MET A 194 9.78 7.50 -2.51
C MET A 194 10.01 6.06 -2.92
N LYS A 195 9.08 5.44 -3.66
CA LYS A 195 9.25 4.06 -4.13
C LYS A 195 10.31 3.98 -5.24
N TYR A 196 11.04 2.88 -5.25
CA TYR A 196 11.94 2.51 -6.34
C TYR A 196 11.43 1.22 -6.96
N GLY A 197 10.82 1.30 -8.14
CA GLY A 197 9.99 0.22 -8.69
C GLY A 197 8.72 0.00 -7.85
N ASP A 198 8.45 -1.25 -7.49
CA ASP A 198 7.30 -1.68 -6.66
C ASP A 198 7.67 -1.92 -5.18
N LYS A 199 8.77 -1.32 -4.73
CA LYS A 199 9.29 -1.51 -3.36
C LYS A 199 9.59 -0.17 -2.70
N LEU A 200 9.17 -0.06 -1.44
CA LEU A 200 9.49 1.05 -0.56
C LEU A 200 10.37 0.55 0.58
N GLU A 201 11.46 1.25 0.87
CA GLU A 201 12.29 0.91 2.02
C GLU A 201 11.58 1.27 3.33
N GLN A 202 11.60 0.35 4.30
CA GLN A 202 10.94 0.53 5.60
C GLN A 202 11.37 1.81 6.33
N ASN A 203 12.64 2.22 6.18
CA ASN A 203 13.20 3.43 6.80
C ASN A 203 12.52 4.72 6.33
N HIS A 204 12.00 4.75 5.10
CA HIS A 204 11.23 5.89 4.57
C HIS A 204 9.74 5.76 4.88
N PHE A 205 9.23 4.53 4.95
CA PHE A 205 7.82 4.26 5.26
C PHE A 205 7.42 4.71 6.67
N LEU A 206 8.21 4.37 7.69
CA LEU A 206 7.88 4.67 9.08
C LEU A 206 7.68 6.17 9.35
N PRO A 207 8.63 7.07 9.05
CA PRO A 207 8.46 8.50 9.31
C PRO A 207 7.29 9.09 8.52
N LEU A 208 7.03 8.61 7.30
CA LEU A 208 5.88 9.06 6.51
C LEU A 208 4.55 8.67 7.16
N SER A 209 4.39 7.38 7.46
CA SER A 209 3.15 6.85 8.00
C SER A 209 2.84 7.39 9.39
N PHE A 210 3.86 7.48 10.27
CA PHE A 210 3.73 8.15 11.56
C PHE A 210 3.47 9.64 11.42
N GLY A 211 4.16 10.34 10.51
CA GLY A 211 3.98 11.77 10.31
C GLY A 211 2.54 12.13 9.94
N ILE A 212 1.96 11.44 8.94
CA ILE A 212 0.57 11.65 8.53
C ILE A 212 -0.38 11.31 9.68
N THR A 213 -0.17 10.17 10.34
CA THR A 213 -1.05 9.72 11.42
C THR A 213 -1.01 10.66 12.63
N PHE A 214 0.18 11.14 13.03
CA PHE A 214 0.33 12.08 14.12
C PHE A 214 -0.21 13.46 13.80
N ILE A 215 -0.12 13.93 12.55
CA ILE A 215 -0.80 15.16 12.13
C ILE A 215 -2.31 15.01 12.33
N VAL A 216 -2.91 13.90 11.89
CA VAL A 216 -4.35 13.62 12.11
C VAL A 216 -4.68 13.58 13.60
N CYS A 217 -3.89 12.88 14.42
CA CYS A 217 -4.10 12.83 15.87
C CYS A 217 -3.95 14.21 16.52
N ALA A 218 -2.99 15.02 16.10
CA ALA A 218 -2.81 16.38 16.59
C ALA A 218 -4.02 17.27 16.27
N PHE A 219 -4.61 17.13 15.07
CA PHE A 219 -5.87 17.80 14.75
C PHE A 219 -7.02 17.34 15.65
N ILE A 220 -7.14 16.04 15.93
CA ILE A 220 -8.18 15.51 16.82
C ILE A 220 -8.03 16.03 18.26
N LEU A 221 -6.79 16.09 18.76
CA LEU A 221 -6.47 16.52 20.12
C LEU A 221 -6.52 18.05 20.31
N GLY A 222 -6.17 18.81 19.27
CA GLY A 222 -6.05 20.27 19.32
C GLY A 222 -7.33 21.02 18.94
N TRP A 223 -8.29 20.36 18.30
CA TRP A 223 -9.67 20.84 18.24
C TRP A 223 -10.35 20.76 19.61
#